data_AF-S9P7X3-F1
#
_entry.id   AF-S9P7X3-F1
#
_cell.length_a   1.000
_cell.length_b   1.000
_cell.length_c   1.000
_cell.angle_alpha   90.00
_cell.angle_beta   90.00
_cell.angle_gamma   90.00
#
_symmetry.space_group_name_H-M   'P 1'
#
loop_
_entity.id
_entity.type
_entity.pdbx_description
1 polymer ?
#
loop_
_entity_poly.entity_id
_entity_poly.type
_entity_poly.pdbx_seq_one_letter_code
_entity_poly.pdbx_strand_id
1 'polypeptide(L)'
;MSAAQDLHLPEQAQPPSQWLYRQGDLVLGPLTGQQLVDKLYAGDITGDTEVSSAGPSGFRKLKDLEPFQLHVAQAVVKLRVEAEARAARARRNRQQAVAGAMAFGLFSALGVGAWQLSRYAAVYLPGGGEEFTLQVDPPVITPARRSIPEELFDYPGEPKRAPARPADAAPDKPAVDAPAGDKPPGKAPEKVASVEPKPGRKSGGRPTGRVSTDPDGLSTEVNYDMGAINRVVKAQQGTLSHCFKEEVERSPGFAAKVPLEFTIGNDGRVAQLWIDNPRLKKGPLFECLLGELKKWPFKAYTGERATVNLAFTIGKKR
;
A
#
# COMPACT_ATOMS: atom_id res chain seq x y z
N MET A 1 55.72 -34.50 30.53
CA MET A 1 54.90 -34.02 29.39
C MET A 1 53.48 -34.47 29.68
N SER A 2 52.71 -33.64 30.37
CA SER A 2 51.40 -33.98 30.92
C SER A 2 50.38 -32.91 30.56
N ALA A 3 49.16 -33.39 30.34
CA ALA A 3 47.89 -32.71 30.57
C ALA A 3 47.56 -31.50 29.68
N ALA A 4 46.79 -31.76 28.63
CA ALA A 4 45.78 -30.84 28.11
C ALA A 4 44.72 -31.65 27.33
N GLN A 5 43.78 -32.23 28.08
CA GLN A 5 42.53 -32.78 27.56
C GLN A 5 41.44 -32.31 28.52
N ASP A 6 41.08 -31.04 28.40
CA ASP A 6 39.90 -30.49 29.06
C ASP A 6 38.68 -30.59 28.14
N LEU A 7 37.77 -31.39 28.64
CA LEU A 7 36.46 -31.78 28.13
C LEU A 7 35.58 -30.56 27.80
N HIS A 8 35.32 -30.34 26.51
CA HIS A 8 34.06 -29.72 26.09
C HIS A 8 32.96 -30.79 26.22
N LEU A 9 32.30 -30.82 27.37
CA LEU A 9 31.03 -31.53 27.52
C LEU A 9 29.95 -30.74 26.74
N PRO A 10 29.20 -31.38 25.83
CA PRO A 10 28.03 -30.74 25.25
C PRO A 10 27.03 -30.48 26.39
N GLU A 11 26.74 -29.21 26.59
CA GLU A 11 25.62 -28.73 27.41
C GLU A 11 24.39 -29.57 27.09
N GLN A 12 24.01 -30.43 28.03
CA GLN A 12 22.88 -31.33 27.87
C GLN A 12 21.68 -30.49 27.44
N ALA A 13 21.08 -30.84 26.30
CA ALA A 13 19.83 -30.27 25.82
C ALA A 13 18.75 -30.51 26.89
N GLN A 14 18.64 -29.57 27.84
CA GLN A 14 17.55 -29.56 28.80
C GLN A 14 16.26 -29.53 27.99
N PRO A 15 15.32 -30.47 28.21
CA PRO A 15 14.04 -30.42 27.53
C PRO A 15 13.42 -29.04 27.75
N PRO A 16 12.72 -28.46 26.76
CA PRO A 16 12.08 -27.16 26.92
C PRO A 16 11.22 -27.22 28.18
N SER A 17 11.61 -26.48 29.21
CA SER A 17 10.95 -26.52 30.52
C SER A 17 9.46 -26.24 30.29
N GLN A 18 8.63 -27.22 30.59
CA GLN A 18 7.18 -27.11 30.45
C GLN A 18 6.64 -26.43 31.70
N TRP A 19 6.03 -25.27 31.49
CA TRP A 19 5.46 -24.46 32.55
C TRP A 19 3.95 -24.66 32.63
N LEU A 20 3.45 -24.82 33.84
CA LEU A 20 2.04 -24.73 34.18
C LEU A 20 1.80 -23.37 34.84
N TYR A 21 0.69 -22.71 34.56
CA TYR A 21 0.30 -21.48 35.24
C TYR A 21 -1.12 -21.58 35.78
N ARG A 22 -1.40 -20.88 36.88
CA ARG A 22 -2.70 -20.91 37.56
C ARG A 22 -3.42 -19.58 37.37
N GLN A 23 -4.70 -19.67 37.00
CA GLN A 23 -5.60 -18.53 36.90
C GLN A 23 -6.87 -18.82 37.69
N GLY A 24 -6.96 -18.28 38.91
CA GLY A 24 -7.99 -18.68 39.87
C GLY A 24 -7.78 -20.13 40.33
N ASP A 25 -8.76 -21.00 40.14
CA ASP A 25 -8.65 -22.43 40.48
C ASP A 25 -8.28 -23.32 39.30
N LEU A 26 -8.15 -22.72 38.10
CA LEU A 26 -7.82 -23.45 36.89
C LEU A 26 -6.31 -23.47 36.68
N VAL A 27 -5.75 -24.67 36.55
CA VAL A 27 -4.36 -24.88 36.15
C VAL A 27 -4.33 -25.12 34.64
N LEU A 28 -3.55 -24.29 33.94
CA LEU A 28 -3.41 -24.30 32.49
C LEU A 28 -1.98 -24.68 32.11
N GLY A 29 -1.83 -25.60 31.15
CA GLY A 29 -0.54 -25.97 30.57
C GLY A 29 -0.59 -27.28 29.77
N PRO A 30 0.54 -27.80 29.27
CA PRO A 30 1.91 -27.28 29.37
C PRO A 30 2.22 -26.17 28.36
N LEU A 31 2.90 -25.11 28.80
CA LEU A 31 3.41 -24.03 27.94
C LEU A 31 4.94 -24.02 27.92
N THR A 32 5.52 -23.56 26.82
CA THR A 32 6.97 -23.26 26.80
C THR A 32 7.26 -21.94 27.50
N GLY A 33 8.51 -21.74 27.97
CA GLY A 33 8.92 -20.47 28.57
C GLY A 33 8.66 -19.25 27.67
N GLN A 34 8.83 -19.41 26.35
CA GLN A 34 8.53 -18.36 25.36
C GLN A 34 7.03 -18.03 25.30
N GLN A 35 6.16 -19.05 25.27
CA GLN A 35 4.71 -18.84 25.29
C GLN A 35 4.24 -18.12 26.56
N LEU A 36 4.92 -18.36 27.69
CA LEU A 36 4.65 -17.66 28.95
C LEU A 36 5.03 -16.17 28.84
N VAL A 37 6.18 -15.86 28.25
CA VAL A 37 6.61 -14.47 27.97
C VAL A 37 5.65 -13.78 27.01
N ASP A 38 5.20 -14.45 25.96
CA ASP A 38 4.22 -13.91 25.01
C ASP A 38 2.89 -13.55 25.70
N LYS A 39 2.38 -14.45 26.55
CA LYS A 39 1.19 -14.20 27.36
C LYS A 39 1.36 -13.05 28.34
N LEU A 40 2.56 -12.89 28.90
CA LEU A 40 2.89 -11.77 29.80
C LEU A 40 2.85 -10.43 29.05
N TYR A 41 3.39 -10.38 27.83
CA TYR A 41 3.34 -9.18 27.00
C TYR A 41 1.97 -8.88 26.40
N ALA A 42 1.13 -9.92 26.20
CA ALA A 42 -0.26 -9.75 25.83
C ALA A 42 -1.12 -9.19 26.98
N GLY A 43 -0.65 -9.30 28.22
CA GLY A 43 -1.38 -8.93 29.43
C GLY A 43 -2.38 -9.99 29.90
N ASP A 44 -2.29 -11.22 29.38
CA ASP A 44 -3.10 -12.36 29.83
C ASP A 44 -2.70 -12.82 31.24
N ILE A 45 -1.39 -12.75 31.52
CA ILE A 45 -0.79 -13.08 32.80
C ILE A 45 -0.01 -11.88 33.34
N THR A 46 0.18 -11.84 34.65
CA THR A 46 0.86 -10.75 35.35
C THR A 46 2.05 -11.28 36.17
N GLY A 47 2.87 -10.40 36.71
CA GLY A 47 3.97 -10.80 37.59
C GLY A 47 3.53 -11.53 38.86
N ASP A 48 2.27 -11.36 39.28
CA ASP A 48 1.68 -12.07 40.42
C ASP A 48 1.07 -13.43 40.05
N THR A 49 1.04 -13.78 38.77
CA THR A 49 0.54 -15.08 38.31
C THR A 49 1.46 -16.19 38.80
N GLU A 50 0.84 -17.22 39.36
CA GLU A 50 1.51 -18.40 39.90
C GLU A 50 1.88 -19.36 38.77
N VAL A 51 3.15 -19.76 38.69
CA VAL A 51 3.70 -20.65 37.68
C VAL A 51 4.55 -21.76 38.31
N SER A 52 4.57 -22.94 37.69
CA SER A 52 5.35 -24.11 38.15
C SER A 52 6.07 -24.75 36.96
N SER A 53 7.37 -25.04 37.12
CA SER A 53 8.20 -25.72 36.11
C SER A 53 8.25 -27.25 36.26
N ALA A 54 7.76 -27.81 37.37
CA ALA A 54 8.05 -29.18 37.80
C ALA A 54 6.82 -29.91 38.37
N GLY A 55 5.68 -29.81 37.70
CA GLY A 55 4.44 -30.49 38.10
C GLY A 55 3.57 -29.67 39.08
N PRO A 56 2.50 -30.28 39.63
CA PRO A 56 1.45 -29.55 40.36
C PRO A 56 1.88 -29.01 41.74
N SER A 57 3.00 -29.47 42.30
CA SER A 57 3.49 -29.04 43.60
C SER A 57 4.67 -28.08 43.43
N GLY A 58 4.43 -26.77 43.60
CA GLY A 58 5.51 -25.77 43.59
C GLY A 58 5.21 -24.49 42.83
N PHE A 59 3.97 -24.03 42.82
CA PHE A 59 3.60 -22.75 42.22
C PHE A 59 4.32 -21.59 42.92
N ARG A 60 5.03 -20.77 42.14
CA ARG A 60 5.69 -19.54 42.59
C ARG A 60 5.22 -18.39 41.72
N LYS A 61 5.24 -17.17 42.24
CA LYS A 61 4.88 -16.00 41.43
C LYS A 61 5.92 -15.78 40.34
N LEU A 62 5.46 -15.41 39.16
CA LEU A 62 6.32 -15.20 37.99
C LEU A 62 7.40 -14.13 38.24
N LYS A 63 7.09 -13.12 39.05
CA LYS A 63 8.06 -12.06 39.45
C LYS A 63 9.19 -12.55 40.36
N ASP A 64 9.01 -13.67 41.06
CA ASP A 64 10.02 -14.21 41.97
C ASP A 64 11.01 -15.13 41.22
N LEU A 65 10.75 -15.46 39.96
CA LEU A 65 11.61 -16.29 39.13
C LEU A 65 12.61 -15.43 38.36
N GLU A 66 13.90 -15.59 38.67
CA GLU A 66 15.02 -14.92 38.00
C GLU A 66 14.92 -14.84 36.46
N PRO A 67 14.60 -15.92 35.72
CA PRO A 67 14.53 -15.83 34.25
C PRO A 67 13.42 -14.93 33.72
N PHE A 68 12.41 -14.58 34.53
CA PHE A 68 11.26 -13.77 34.10
C PHE A 68 11.21 -12.37 34.70
N GLN A 69 12.06 -12.04 35.68
CA GLN A 69 12.06 -10.72 36.34
C GLN A 69 12.17 -9.56 35.35
N LEU A 70 13.11 -9.65 34.40
CA LEU A 70 13.30 -8.63 33.38
C LEU A 70 12.05 -8.49 32.48
N HIS A 71 11.46 -9.61 32.07
CA HIS A 71 10.27 -9.63 31.24
C HIS A 71 9.04 -9.07 31.95
N VAL A 72 8.89 -9.34 33.25
CA VAL A 72 7.81 -8.75 34.07
C VAL A 72 7.96 -7.24 34.16
N ALA A 73 9.16 -6.73 34.43
CA ALA A 73 9.41 -5.29 34.47
C ALA A 73 9.12 -4.64 33.10
N GLN A 74 9.59 -5.25 32.02
CA GLN A 74 9.38 -4.75 30.65
C GLN A 74 7.90 -4.79 30.24
N ALA A 75 7.16 -5.84 30.59
CA ALA A 75 5.74 -5.98 30.28
C ALA A 75 4.90 -4.93 31.02
N VAL A 76 5.20 -4.65 32.30
CA VAL A 76 4.51 -3.60 33.08
C VAL A 76 4.69 -2.22 32.43
N VAL A 77 5.92 -1.89 32.01
CA VAL A 77 6.20 -0.62 31.31
C VAL A 77 5.46 -0.57 29.97
N LYS A 78 5.52 -1.64 29.16
CA LYS A 78 4.83 -1.72 27.87
C LYS A 78 3.32 -1.53 28.02
N LEU A 79 2.68 -2.23 28.95
CA LEU A 79 1.24 -2.12 29.19
C LEU A 79 0.83 -0.72 29.64
N ARG A 80 1.66 -0.04 30.45
CA ARG A 80 1.42 1.36 30.85
C ARG A 80 1.51 2.31 29.66
N VAL A 81 2.55 2.19 28.84
CA VAL A 81 2.72 3.00 27.63
C VAL A 81 1.58 2.77 26.64
N GLU A 82 1.16 1.52 26.42
CA GLU A 82 0.05 1.18 25.53
C GLU A 82 -1.29 1.68 26.06
N ALA A 83 -1.52 1.68 27.38
CA ALA A 83 -2.71 2.28 27.98
C ALA A 83 -2.77 3.80 27.76
N GLU A 84 -1.65 4.50 27.96
CA GLU A 84 -1.54 5.94 27.71
C GLU A 84 -1.70 6.26 26.22
N ALA A 85 -1.08 5.47 25.33
CA ALA A 85 -1.22 5.62 23.88
C ALA A 85 -2.67 5.38 23.42
N ARG A 86 -3.37 4.39 23.97
CA ARG A 86 -4.79 4.15 23.70
C ARG A 86 -5.67 5.31 24.16
N ALA A 87 -5.42 5.85 25.36
CA ALA A 87 -6.14 7.02 25.86
C ALA A 87 -5.91 8.26 24.97
N ALA A 88 -4.67 8.50 24.51
CA ALA A 88 -4.34 9.58 23.61
C ALA A 88 -5.02 9.42 22.22
N ARG A 89 -4.99 8.21 21.66
CA ARG A 89 -5.70 7.89 20.40
C ARG A 89 -7.21 8.07 20.52
N ALA A 90 -7.81 7.64 21.63
CA ALA A 90 -9.24 7.82 21.88
C ALA A 90 -9.63 9.31 21.96
N ARG A 91 -8.81 10.15 22.59
CA ARG A 91 -9.01 11.61 22.62
C ARG A 91 -8.92 12.22 21.22
N ARG A 92 -7.92 11.84 20.43
CA ARG A 92 -7.76 12.31 19.04
C ARG A 92 -8.93 11.87 18.15
N ASN A 93 -9.36 10.62 18.25
CA ASN A 93 -10.49 10.10 17.49
C ASN A 93 -11.80 10.82 17.87
N ARG A 94 -12.04 11.08 19.16
CA ARG A 94 -13.19 11.89 19.62
C ARG A 94 -13.14 13.31 19.03
N GLN A 95 -11.99 13.98 19.08
CA GLN A 95 -11.83 15.32 18.49
C GLN A 95 -12.07 15.31 16.98
N GLN A 96 -11.56 14.31 16.26
CA GLN A 96 -11.77 14.16 14.82
C GLN A 96 -13.24 13.86 14.48
N ALA A 97 -13.93 13.02 15.27
CA ALA A 97 -15.34 12.74 15.10
C ALA A 97 -16.21 13.99 15.32
N VAL A 98 -15.96 14.75 16.39
CA VAL A 98 -16.68 16.01 16.68
C VAL A 98 -16.42 17.05 15.60
N ALA A 99 -15.16 17.24 15.17
CA ALA A 99 -14.84 18.17 14.08
C ALA A 99 -15.42 17.71 12.73
N GLY A 100 -15.49 16.40 12.49
CA GLY A 100 -16.15 15.80 11.33
C GLY A 100 -17.65 16.09 11.32
N ALA A 101 -18.33 15.86 12.44
CA ALA A 101 -19.76 16.12 12.59
C ALA A 101 -20.11 17.60 12.40
N MET A 102 -19.33 18.52 12.97
CA MET A 102 -19.53 19.96 12.75
C MET A 102 -19.36 20.36 11.28
N ALA A 103 -18.31 19.86 10.61
CA ALA A 103 -18.10 20.14 9.20
C ALA A 103 -19.25 19.60 8.33
N PHE A 104 -19.70 18.37 8.60
CA PHE A 104 -20.82 17.76 7.89
C PHE A 104 -22.13 18.53 8.07
N GLY A 105 -22.42 19.01 9.28
CA GLY A 105 -23.58 19.87 9.55
C GLY A 105 -23.53 21.17 8.75
N LEU A 106 -22.36 21.80 8.68
CA LEU A 106 -22.14 23.04 7.92
C LEU A 106 -22.32 22.82 6.41
N PHE A 107 -21.75 21.74 5.85
CA PHE A 107 -21.95 21.38 4.45
C PHE A 107 -23.40 21.02 4.12
N SER A 108 -24.10 20.34 5.02
CA SER A 108 -25.52 20.00 4.84
C SER A 108 -26.37 21.26 4.80
N ALA A 109 -26.14 22.22 5.70
CA ALA A 109 -26.85 23.51 5.71
C ALA A 109 -26.61 24.31 4.42
N LEU A 110 -25.35 24.39 3.96
CA LEU A 110 -25.01 25.05 2.69
C LEU A 110 -25.60 24.33 1.48
N GLY A 111 -25.60 22.99 1.48
CA GLY A 111 -26.17 22.17 0.42
C GLY A 111 -27.68 22.35 0.29
N VAL A 112 -28.41 22.39 1.41
CA VAL A 112 -29.86 22.70 1.42
C VAL A 112 -30.11 24.11 0.88
N GLY A 113 -29.31 25.10 1.28
CA GLY A 113 -29.40 26.46 0.75
C GLY A 113 -29.17 26.53 -0.76
N ALA A 114 -28.12 25.87 -1.26
CA ALA A 114 -27.83 25.80 -2.69
C ALA A 114 -28.92 25.06 -3.48
N TRP A 115 -29.50 24.00 -2.92
CA TRP A 115 -30.62 23.27 -3.53
C TRP A 115 -31.91 24.10 -3.61
N GLN A 116 -32.22 24.88 -2.57
CA GLN A 116 -33.34 25.83 -2.62
C GLN A 116 -33.11 26.94 -3.64
N LEU A 117 -31.89 27.49 -3.70
CA LEU A 117 -31.53 28.53 -4.66
C LEU A 117 -31.57 28.02 -6.11
N SER A 118 -31.13 26.79 -6.39
CA SER A 118 -31.20 26.22 -7.73
C SER A 118 -32.64 25.95 -8.17
N ARG A 119 -33.48 25.44 -7.28
CA ARG A 119 -34.92 25.26 -7.54
C ARG A 119 -35.61 26.61 -7.80
N TYR A 120 -35.25 27.65 -7.06
CA TYR A 120 -35.76 29.00 -7.29
C TYR A 120 -35.27 29.55 -8.65
N ALA A 121 -33.98 29.43 -8.95
CA ALA A 121 -33.40 29.89 -10.21
C ALA A 121 -34.02 29.18 -11.43
N ALA A 122 -34.33 27.88 -11.35
CA ALA A 122 -34.97 27.14 -12.43
C ALA A 122 -36.38 27.65 -12.78
N VAL A 123 -37.09 28.25 -11.82
CA VAL A 123 -38.45 28.80 -12.05
C VAL A 123 -38.39 30.26 -12.54
N TYR A 124 -37.36 31.01 -12.15
CA TYR A 124 -37.32 32.47 -12.36
C TYR A 124 -36.21 32.99 -13.29
N LEU A 125 -35.24 32.17 -13.70
CA LEU A 125 -34.21 32.57 -14.68
C LEU A 125 -34.43 31.86 -16.02
N PRO A 126 -35.05 32.53 -17.01
CA PRO A 126 -35.09 32.03 -18.38
C PRO A 126 -33.74 32.32 -19.06
N GLY A 127 -32.99 31.27 -19.40
CA GLY A 127 -31.85 31.35 -20.32
C GLY A 127 -30.47 31.26 -19.65
N GLY A 128 -30.02 30.04 -19.35
CA GLY A 128 -28.60 29.73 -19.13
C GLY A 128 -28.11 28.84 -20.27
N GLY A 129 -27.32 29.41 -21.18
CA GLY A 129 -26.79 28.71 -22.35
C GLY A 129 -25.91 27.51 -21.97
N GLU A 130 -25.99 26.46 -22.80
CA GLU A 130 -25.24 25.22 -22.63
C GLU A 130 -23.73 25.46 -22.85
N GLU A 131 -23.00 25.70 -21.76
CA GLU A 131 -21.56 25.82 -21.79
C GLU A 131 -20.91 24.45 -21.50
N PHE A 132 -20.27 23.87 -22.51
CA PHE A 132 -19.55 22.60 -22.38
C PHE A 132 -18.29 22.80 -21.52
N THR A 133 -18.33 22.38 -20.25
CA THR A 133 -17.16 22.42 -19.38
C THR A 133 -16.39 21.10 -19.43
N LEU A 134 -15.20 21.11 -20.04
CA LEU A 134 -14.26 19.99 -20.04
C LEU A 134 -13.69 19.81 -18.62
N GLN A 135 -14.04 18.71 -17.95
CA GLN A 135 -13.58 18.43 -16.58
C GLN A 135 -12.35 17.51 -16.65
N VAL A 136 -11.18 18.08 -16.37
CA VAL A 136 -9.90 17.35 -16.37
C VAL A 136 -9.68 16.76 -14.97
N ASP A 137 -9.56 15.43 -14.89
CA ASP A 137 -9.18 14.75 -13.65
C ASP A 137 -7.72 15.08 -13.29
N PRO A 138 -7.37 15.28 -12.01
CA PRO A 138 -6.01 15.62 -11.61
C PRO A 138 -5.02 14.49 -12.00
N PRO A 139 -3.83 14.82 -12.54
CA PRO A 139 -2.83 13.83 -12.94
C PRO A 139 -2.36 12.97 -11.77
N VAL A 140 -2.32 11.65 -11.98
CA VAL A 140 -1.62 10.71 -11.11
C VAL A 140 -0.31 10.33 -11.79
N ILE A 141 0.80 10.94 -11.34
CA ILE A 141 2.14 10.58 -11.84
C ILE A 141 2.56 9.30 -11.11
N THR A 142 2.47 8.17 -11.79
CA THR A 142 3.08 6.92 -11.34
C THR A 142 4.53 6.87 -11.84
N PRO A 143 5.53 6.64 -10.99
CA PRO A 143 6.88 6.37 -11.48
C PRO A 143 6.82 5.15 -12.41
N ALA A 144 7.53 5.20 -13.52
CA ALA A 144 7.59 4.09 -14.47
C ALA A 144 8.08 2.85 -13.71
N ARG A 145 7.18 1.91 -13.43
CA ARG A 145 7.60 0.55 -13.13
C ARG A 145 8.13 0.00 -14.42
N ARG A 146 9.41 -0.37 -14.43
CA ARG A 146 10.01 -1.16 -15.49
C ARG A 146 8.99 -2.26 -15.83
N SER A 147 8.44 -2.23 -17.04
CA SER A 147 7.71 -3.38 -17.56
C SER A 147 8.76 -4.46 -17.67
N ILE A 148 8.91 -5.25 -16.61
CA ILE A 148 9.61 -6.52 -16.68
C ILE A 148 8.85 -7.25 -17.80
N PRO A 149 9.52 -7.69 -18.88
CA PRO A 149 8.86 -8.57 -19.83
C PRO A 149 8.33 -9.76 -19.03
N GLU A 150 7.01 -9.80 -18.89
CA GLU A 150 6.29 -10.94 -18.37
C GLU A 150 6.74 -12.16 -19.18
N GLU A 151 7.12 -13.20 -18.44
CA GLU A 151 7.24 -14.57 -18.91
C GLU A 151 8.37 -14.84 -19.92
N LEU A 152 9.59 -14.97 -19.38
CA LEU A 152 10.46 -16.04 -19.85
C LEU A 152 9.79 -17.36 -19.46
N PHE A 153 8.95 -17.87 -20.35
CA PHE A 153 8.30 -19.19 -20.24
C PHE A 153 9.35 -20.25 -19.88
N ASP A 154 9.19 -20.88 -18.72
CA ASP A 154 9.85 -22.16 -18.41
C ASP A 154 9.27 -23.21 -19.39
N TYR A 155 10.02 -23.50 -20.46
CA TYR A 155 9.71 -24.61 -21.35
C TYR A 155 9.92 -25.94 -20.58
N PRO A 156 8.91 -26.80 -20.45
CA PRO A 156 9.10 -28.13 -19.90
C PRO A 156 9.78 -28.98 -20.98
N GLY A 157 11.11 -29.09 -20.94
CA GLY A 157 11.82 -29.88 -21.95
C GLY A 157 13.32 -30.03 -21.82
N GLU A 158 14.03 -29.29 -20.97
CA GLU A 158 15.48 -29.45 -20.86
C GLU A 158 15.93 -30.05 -19.51
N PRO A 159 16.63 -31.20 -19.53
CA PRO A 159 17.09 -31.85 -18.31
C PRO A 159 18.22 -31.03 -17.67
N LYS A 160 17.99 -30.56 -16.45
CA LYS A 160 19.02 -29.99 -15.57
C LYS A 160 20.15 -31.01 -15.39
N ARG A 161 21.32 -30.70 -15.96
CA ARG A 161 22.58 -31.40 -15.67
C ARG A 161 23.03 -31.03 -14.26
N ALA A 162 22.62 -31.83 -13.28
CA ALA A 162 23.14 -31.75 -11.92
C ALA A 162 24.62 -32.17 -11.91
N PRO A 163 25.51 -31.44 -11.23
CA PRO A 163 26.87 -31.90 -11.00
C PRO A 163 26.87 -33.10 -10.05
N ALA A 164 27.61 -34.13 -10.44
CA ALA A 164 27.71 -35.43 -9.80
C ALA A 164 28.13 -35.34 -8.32
N ARG A 165 27.43 -36.09 -7.46
CA ARG A 165 27.91 -36.48 -6.13
C ARG A 165 27.72 -38.00 -5.98
N PRO A 166 28.71 -38.76 -5.46
CA PRO A 166 28.73 -40.21 -5.54
C PRO A 166 27.75 -40.89 -4.56
N ALA A 167 27.39 -42.11 -4.94
CA ALA A 167 26.49 -43.04 -4.27
C ALA A 167 26.92 -43.42 -2.85
N ASP A 168 25.92 -43.69 -1.99
CA ASP A 168 25.85 -44.91 -1.18
C ASP A 168 24.44 -45.10 -0.55
N ALA A 169 24.00 -46.36 -0.57
CA ALA A 169 22.97 -47.04 0.24
C ALA A 169 21.46 -46.67 0.12
N ALA A 170 20.71 -47.57 -0.53
CA ALA A 170 19.29 -47.91 -0.28
C ALA A 170 19.20 -48.98 0.86
N PRO A 171 18.04 -49.57 1.26
CA PRO A 171 16.61 -49.42 0.86
C PRO A 171 15.68 -49.21 2.11
N ASP A 172 14.34 -49.05 2.10
CA ASP A 172 13.28 -49.92 1.57
C ASP A 172 11.87 -49.34 1.89
N LYS A 173 10.88 -49.64 1.01
CA LYS A 173 9.43 -49.92 1.29
C LYS A 173 8.36 -48.79 1.33
N PRO A 174 7.06 -49.11 1.04
CA PRO A 174 6.43 -48.79 -0.26
C PRO A 174 5.09 -48.02 -0.19
N ALA A 175 4.55 -47.76 -1.38
CA ALA A 175 3.29 -47.12 -1.75
C ALA A 175 2.04 -47.56 -0.95
N VAL A 176 1.15 -46.59 -0.68
CA VAL A 176 -0.30 -46.82 -0.57
C VAL A 176 -1.07 -45.62 -1.13
N ASP A 177 -2.21 -45.98 -1.72
CA ASP A 177 -3.11 -45.29 -2.63
C ASP A 177 -3.85 -44.04 -2.12
N ALA A 178 -4.33 -43.26 -3.10
CA ALA A 178 -5.36 -42.24 -2.95
C ALA A 178 -6.71 -42.85 -2.50
N PRO A 179 -7.68 -42.02 -2.06
CA PRO A 179 -8.71 -41.64 -3.02
C PRO A 179 -9.26 -40.20 -2.90
N ALA A 180 -10.08 -39.88 -3.89
CA ALA A 180 -10.72 -38.62 -4.25
C ALA A 180 -11.90 -38.16 -3.37
N GLY A 181 -12.34 -36.92 -3.63
CA GLY A 181 -13.59 -36.27 -3.16
C GLY A 181 -13.28 -34.99 -2.36
N ASP A 182 -13.82 -33.80 -2.59
CA ASP A 182 -15.01 -33.35 -3.31
C ASP A 182 -14.90 -31.84 -3.64
N LYS A 183 -15.74 -31.39 -4.58
CA LYS A 183 -15.82 -30.02 -5.14
C LYS A 183 -16.87 -29.16 -4.36
N PRO A 184 -17.21 -27.92 -4.78
CA PRO A 184 -17.04 -26.62 -4.09
C PRO A 184 -18.42 -26.07 -3.56
N PRO A 185 -18.72 -24.77 -3.23
CA PRO A 185 -18.54 -23.56 -4.07
C PRO A 185 -18.30 -22.19 -3.35
N GLY A 186 -17.72 -21.25 -4.11
CA GLY A 186 -18.20 -19.86 -4.28
C GLY A 186 -18.18 -18.87 -3.10
N LYS A 187 -17.40 -17.78 -3.25
CA LYS A 187 -17.88 -16.39 -3.03
C LYS A 187 -16.94 -15.35 -3.66
N ALA A 188 -17.57 -14.34 -4.25
CA ALA A 188 -17.02 -13.23 -5.02
C ALA A 188 -16.27 -12.18 -4.15
N PRO A 189 -15.46 -11.30 -4.79
CA PRO A 189 -14.52 -10.40 -4.11
C PRO A 189 -15.20 -9.17 -3.49
N GLU A 190 -14.78 -8.84 -2.27
CA GLU A 190 -15.20 -7.66 -1.53
C GLU A 190 -14.45 -6.42 -2.03
N LYS A 191 -15.23 -5.35 -2.24
CA LYS A 191 -14.86 -4.11 -2.90
C LYS A 191 -13.94 -3.27 -2.02
N VAL A 192 -12.80 -2.87 -2.57
CA VAL A 192 -11.95 -1.78 -2.11
C VAL A 192 -12.72 -0.45 -2.15
N ALA A 193 -12.97 0.13 -0.98
CA ALA A 193 -13.54 1.45 -0.83
C ALA A 193 -12.43 2.51 -0.86
N SER A 194 -12.58 3.42 -1.82
CA SER A 194 -11.77 4.60 -2.09
C SER A 194 -11.63 5.54 -0.88
N VAL A 195 -10.41 6.05 -0.69
CA VAL A 195 -10.09 7.14 0.23
C VAL A 195 -9.69 8.36 -0.60
N GLU A 196 -10.39 9.47 -0.40
CA GLU A 196 -9.89 10.82 -0.69
C GLU A 196 -10.73 11.88 0.08
N PRO A 197 -10.30 13.16 0.20
CA PRO A 197 -9.25 13.64 1.11
C PRO A 197 -9.75 14.80 2.02
N LYS A 198 -9.02 15.13 3.10
CA LYS A 198 -9.27 16.34 3.93
C LYS A 198 -8.02 17.26 3.96
N PRO A 199 -8.17 18.60 3.95
CA PRO A 199 -7.15 19.49 3.42
C PRO A 199 -6.21 20.06 4.49
N GLY A 200 -5.06 20.53 3.99
CA GLY A 200 -4.42 21.77 4.44
C GLY A 200 -3.68 21.74 5.78
N ARG A 201 -2.39 21.37 5.75
CA ARG A 201 -1.42 21.87 6.74
C ARG A 201 -0.19 22.42 6.02
N LYS A 202 0.08 23.70 6.29
CA LYS A 202 1.22 24.48 5.78
C LYS A 202 2.53 23.79 6.19
N SER A 203 3.36 23.43 5.21
CA SER A 203 4.76 23.02 5.42
C SER A 203 5.67 23.93 4.59
N GLY A 204 6.32 24.88 5.27
CA GLY A 204 7.62 25.37 4.82
C GLY A 204 8.64 24.25 4.99
N GLY A 205 9.58 24.14 4.06
CA GLY A 205 10.65 23.14 4.08
C GLY A 205 10.47 22.06 3.02
N ARG A 206 11.18 22.24 1.92
CA ARG A 206 11.40 21.31 0.81
C ARG A 206 11.93 19.95 1.31
N PRO A 207 11.50 18.84 0.69
CA PRO A 207 12.44 17.75 0.39
C PRO A 207 12.50 17.51 -1.13
N THR A 208 13.70 17.68 -1.66
CA THR A 208 14.14 17.15 -2.95
C THR A 208 14.21 15.62 -2.89
N GLY A 209 13.75 14.97 -3.96
CA GLY A 209 14.05 13.57 -4.27
C GLY A 209 13.30 12.54 -3.43
N ARG A 210 12.29 11.89 -3.99
CA ARG A 210 11.90 10.55 -3.51
C ARG A 210 12.74 9.54 -4.28
N VAL A 211 13.69 8.93 -3.58
CA VAL A 211 14.34 7.69 -4.05
C VAL A 211 13.28 6.60 -3.97
N SER A 212 12.91 6.02 -5.11
CA SER A 212 12.14 4.77 -5.14
C SER A 212 13.15 3.64 -5.13
N THR A 213 13.37 3.02 -3.97
CA THR A 213 14.23 1.85 -3.85
C THR A 213 13.52 0.62 -4.39
N ASP A 214 14.00 0.06 -5.50
CA ASP A 214 13.68 -1.30 -5.96
C ASP A 214 14.26 -2.35 -4.97
N PRO A 215 13.70 -3.58 -4.90
CA PRO A 215 14.12 -4.61 -3.96
C PRO A 215 15.53 -5.18 -4.21
N ASP A 216 16.17 -4.82 -5.33
CA ASP A 216 17.52 -5.25 -5.70
C ASP A 216 18.64 -4.31 -5.19
N GLY A 217 18.31 -3.25 -4.42
CA GLY A 217 19.31 -2.37 -3.80
C GLY A 217 20.08 -1.46 -4.76
N LEU A 218 19.83 -1.54 -6.07
CA LEU A 218 20.37 -0.61 -7.05
C LEU A 218 19.51 0.66 -7.06
N SER A 219 19.97 1.71 -6.37
CA SER A 219 19.26 3.00 -6.34
C SER A 219 19.49 3.72 -7.66
N THR A 220 18.53 3.67 -8.59
CA THR A 220 18.50 4.59 -9.72
C THR A 220 18.08 5.96 -9.21
N GLU A 221 19.01 6.92 -9.26
CA GLU A 221 18.73 8.31 -8.87
C GLU A 221 17.74 8.95 -9.85
N VAL A 222 16.46 8.88 -9.50
CA VAL A 222 15.40 9.60 -10.19
C VAL A 222 15.47 11.07 -9.79
N ASN A 223 16.20 11.87 -10.57
CA ASN A 223 16.41 13.29 -10.28
C ASN A 223 15.51 14.20 -11.12
N TYR A 224 14.20 14.12 -10.92
CA TYR A 224 13.25 15.11 -11.47
C TYR A 224 12.29 15.67 -10.40
N ASP A 225 11.95 16.96 -10.52
CA ASP A 225 10.99 17.63 -9.63
C ASP A 225 9.55 17.35 -10.09
N MET A 226 8.89 16.37 -9.46
CA MET A 226 7.49 16.04 -9.71
C MET A 226 6.56 17.26 -9.56
N GLY A 227 6.87 18.17 -8.64
CA GLY A 227 6.10 19.39 -8.42
C GLY A 227 6.23 20.37 -9.59
N ALA A 228 7.40 20.44 -10.22
CA ALA A 228 7.60 21.26 -11.43
C ALA A 228 6.81 20.71 -12.62
N ILE A 229 6.85 19.39 -12.83
CA ILE A 229 6.09 18.73 -13.90
C ILE A 229 4.59 18.98 -13.72
N ASN A 230 4.05 18.75 -12.53
CA ASN A 230 2.63 18.94 -12.25
C ASN A 230 2.17 20.41 -12.44
N ARG A 231 3.03 21.38 -12.14
CA ARG A 231 2.74 22.80 -12.41
C ARG A 231 2.58 23.09 -13.90
N VAL A 232 3.49 22.59 -14.72
CA VAL A 232 3.44 22.77 -16.18
C VAL A 232 2.20 22.09 -16.76
N VAL A 233 1.96 20.83 -16.36
CA VAL A 233 0.78 20.07 -16.78
C VAL A 233 -0.51 20.81 -16.44
N LYS A 234 -0.70 21.26 -15.18
CA LYS A 234 -1.91 21.99 -14.78
C LYS A 234 -2.07 23.32 -15.50
N ALA A 235 -0.98 24.01 -15.80
CA ALA A 235 -1.02 25.28 -16.51
C ALA A 235 -1.35 25.11 -18.00
N GLN A 236 -0.92 24.01 -18.61
CA GLN A 236 -1.01 23.80 -20.06
C GLN A 236 -2.08 22.79 -20.48
N GLN A 237 -2.69 22.02 -19.56
CA GLN A 237 -3.73 21.04 -19.89
C GLN A 237 -4.92 21.63 -20.67
N GLY A 238 -5.20 22.92 -20.47
CA GLY A 238 -6.25 23.64 -21.19
C GLY A 238 -5.94 23.82 -22.68
N THR A 239 -4.68 23.79 -23.10
CA THR A 239 -4.35 23.94 -24.53
C THR A 239 -4.77 22.72 -25.34
N LEU A 240 -4.85 21.53 -24.72
CA LEU A 240 -5.26 20.30 -25.40
C LEU A 240 -6.75 20.24 -25.72
N SER A 241 -7.58 21.10 -25.09
CA SER A 241 -9.03 21.06 -25.30
C SER A 241 -9.44 21.37 -26.74
N HIS A 242 -8.65 22.18 -27.47
CA HIS A 242 -8.96 22.50 -28.87
C HIS A 242 -8.85 21.26 -29.75
N CYS A 243 -7.80 20.45 -29.58
CA CYS A 243 -7.61 19.19 -30.31
C CYS A 243 -8.80 18.24 -30.08
N PHE A 244 -9.28 18.13 -28.85
CA PHE A 244 -10.46 17.31 -28.55
C PHE A 244 -11.75 17.88 -29.13
N LYS A 245 -11.91 19.21 -29.13
CA LYS A 245 -13.09 19.87 -29.70
C LYS A 245 -13.22 19.59 -31.20
N GLU A 246 -12.13 19.74 -31.94
CA GLU A 246 -12.09 19.46 -33.39
C GLU A 246 -12.42 17.99 -33.69
N GLU A 247 -11.94 17.05 -32.87
CA GLU A 247 -12.24 15.63 -33.05
C GLU A 247 -13.70 15.29 -32.73
N VAL A 248 -14.30 15.92 -31.71
CA VAL A 248 -15.72 15.76 -31.38
C VAL A 248 -16.61 16.29 -32.51
N GLU A 249 -16.23 17.40 -33.16
CA GLU A 249 -16.95 17.95 -34.32
C GLU A 249 -16.88 17.01 -35.53
N ARG A 250 -15.75 16.32 -35.73
CA ARG A 250 -15.59 15.32 -36.79
C ARG A 250 -16.30 14.01 -36.50
N SER A 251 -16.34 13.60 -35.25
CA SER A 251 -16.88 12.33 -34.78
C SER A 251 -17.97 12.55 -33.71
N PRO A 252 -19.19 12.97 -34.11
CA PRO A 252 -20.29 13.20 -33.17
C PRO A 252 -20.69 11.89 -32.48
N GLY A 253 -20.53 11.83 -31.16
CA GLY A 253 -20.71 10.61 -30.35
C GLY A 253 -19.51 10.25 -29.47
N PHE A 254 -18.42 11.01 -29.56
CA PHE A 254 -17.24 10.86 -28.73
C PHE A 254 -17.44 11.43 -27.31
N ALA A 255 -18.02 10.63 -26.41
CA ALA A 255 -18.14 10.94 -24.99
C ALA A 255 -17.47 9.84 -24.17
N ALA A 256 -16.15 9.91 -24.02
CA ALA A 256 -15.37 8.90 -23.33
C ALA A 256 -14.25 9.52 -22.50
N LYS A 257 -13.83 8.78 -21.46
CA LYS A 257 -12.60 9.04 -20.73
C LYS A 257 -11.43 8.56 -21.58
N VAL A 258 -10.50 9.45 -21.93
CA VAL A 258 -9.32 9.17 -22.74
C VAL A 258 -8.09 9.24 -21.84
N PRO A 259 -7.53 8.10 -21.41
CA PRO A 259 -6.24 8.07 -20.77
C PRO A 259 -5.14 8.32 -21.81
N LEU A 260 -4.29 9.29 -21.51
CA LEU A 260 -3.09 9.66 -22.24
C LEU A 260 -1.89 9.40 -21.36
N GLU A 261 -0.86 8.79 -21.92
CA GLU A 261 0.42 8.57 -21.26
C GLU A 261 1.50 9.20 -22.14
N PHE A 262 2.42 9.96 -21.56
CA PHE A 262 3.53 10.51 -22.33
C PHE A 262 4.83 10.51 -21.53
N THR A 263 5.95 10.40 -22.25
CA THR A 263 7.29 10.45 -21.66
C THR A 263 7.95 11.79 -21.95
N ILE A 264 8.59 12.33 -20.91
CA ILE A 264 9.40 13.54 -21.00
C ILE A 264 10.85 13.12 -21.26
N GLY A 265 11.52 13.80 -22.18
CA GLY A 265 12.94 13.68 -22.45
C GLY A 265 13.78 14.49 -21.47
N ASN A 266 15.06 14.17 -21.38
CA ASN A 266 16.01 14.86 -20.50
C ASN A 266 16.22 16.34 -20.91
N ASP A 267 15.87 16.68 -22.15
CA ASP A 267 15.82 18.03 -22.71
C ASP A 267 14.61 18.86 -22.23
N GLY A 268 13.69 18.25 -21.48
CA GLY A 268 12.46 18.91 -21.02
C GLY A 268 11.40 19.04 -22.11
N ARG A 269 11.47 18.20 -23.16
CA ARG A 269 10.43 18.09 -24.20
C ARG A 269 9.72 16.75 -24.10
N VAL A 270 8.49 16.66 -24.61
CA VAL A 270 7.80 15.38 -24.69
C VAL A 270 8.38 14.56 -25.83
N ALA A 271 8.87 13.36 -25.51
CA ALA A 271 9.49 12.45 -26.46
C ALA A 271 8.45 11.56 -27.15
N GLN A 272 7.50 11.02 -26.40
CA GLN A 272 6.54 10.04 -26.90
C GLN A 272 5.18 10.16 -26.22
N LEU A 273 4.11 9.90 -26.96
CA LEU A 273 2.72 9.93 -26.52
C LEU A 273 2.07 8.57 -26.84
N TRP A 274 1.37 8.01 -25.87
CA TRP A 274 0.53 6.82 -25.97
C TRP A 274 -0.90 7.17 -25.58
N ILE A 275 -1.84 6.65 -26.37
CA ILE A 275 -3.28 6.79 -26.13
C ILE A 275 -3.83 5.38 -26.00
N ASP A 276 -4.55 5.09 -24.92
CA ASP A 276 -5.03 3.73 -24.64
C ASP A 276 -6.03 3.25 -25.72
N ASN A 277 -6.92 4.14 -26.17
CA ASN A 277 -7.93 3.81 -27.16
C ASN A 277 -7.31 3.56 -28.55
N PRO A 278 -7.41 2.34 -29.12
CA PRO A 278 -6.76 1.98 -30.39
C PRO A 278 -7.28 2.79 -31.59
N ARG A 279 -8.50 3.32 -31.53
CA ARG A 279 -9.06 4.16 -32.59
C ARG A 279 -8.41 5.55 -32.65
N LEU A 280 -7.86 6.02 -31.53
CA LEU A 280 -7.25 7.35 -31.40
C LEU A 280 -5.73 7.31 -31.50
N LYS A 281 -5.11 6.12 -31.50
CA LYS A 281 -3.65 5.95 -31.65
C LYS A 281 -3.12 6.48 -32.98
N LYS A 282 -3.96 6.57 -34.00
CA LYS A 282 -3.61 7.01 -35.35
C LYS A 282 -4.70 7.95 -35.84
N GLY A 283 -4.35 9.18 -36.17
CA GLY A 283 -5.31 10.16 -36.68
C GLY A 283 -4.93 11.60 -36.38
N PRO A 284 -5.75 12.55 -36.85
CA PRO A 284 -5.50 13.99 -36.70
C PRO A 284 -5.50 14.43 -35.23
N LEU A 285 -6.30 13.81 -34.36
CA LEU A 285 -6.26 14.07 -32.92
C LEU A 285 -4.88 13.77 -32.33
N PHE A 286 -4.28 12.64 -32.67
CA PHE A 286 -2.97 12.24 -32.15
C PHE A 286 -1.89 13.25 -32.55
N GLU A 287 -1.90 13.69 -33.81
CA GLU A 287 -0.94 14.68 -34.32
C GLU A 287 -1.12 16.04 -33.65
N CYS A 288 -2.37 16.48 -33.46
CA CYS A 288 -2.69 17.72 -32.75
C CYS A 288 -2.18 17.67 -31.29
N LEU A 289 -2.51 16.58 -30.56
CA LEU A 289 -2.08 16.41 -29.17
C LEU A 289 -0.55 16.35 -29.04
N LEU A 290 0.11 15.60 -29.92
CA LEU A 290 1.58 15.50 -29.92
C LEU A 290 2.23 16.86 -30.24
N GLY A 291 1.66 17.62 -31.18
CA GLY A 291 2.12 18.96 -31.53
C GLY A 291 2.03 19.94 -30.36
N GLU A 292 0.94 19.89 -29.60
CA GLU A 292 0.76 20.71 -28.40
C GLU A 292 1.67 20.28 -27.25
N LEU A 293 1.71 18.98 -26.95
CA LEU A 293 2.54 18.44 -25.86
C LEU A 293 4.03 18.74 -26.07
N LYS A 294 4.52 18.74 -27.32
CA LYS A 294 5.90 19.12 -27.63
C LYS A 294 6.22 20.59 -27.33
N LYS A 295 5.23 21.48 -27.32
CA LYS A 295 5.40 22.90 -26.99
C LYS A 295 5.50 23.14 -25.48
N TRP A 296 5.13 22.16 -24.65
CA TRP A 296 5.10 22.34 -23.21
C TRP A 296 6.52 22.48 -22.64
N PRO A 297 6.80 23.53 -21.84
CA PRO A 297 8.14 23.77 -21.31
C PRO A 297 8.34 23.02 -20.00
N PHE A 298 8.98 21.84 -20.04
CA PHE A 298 9.46 21.17 -18.83
C PHE A 298 10.88 21.60 -18.49
N LYS A 299 11.24 21.52 -17.20
CA LYS A 299 12.63 21.70 -16.79
C LYS A 299 13.44 20.49 -17.24
N ALA A 300 14.59 20.73 -17.85
CA ALA A 300 15.55 19.68 -18.14
C ALA A 300 15.98 18.96 -16.86
N TYR A 301 16.20 17.65 -16.96
CA TYR A 301 16.63 16.81 -15.86
C TYR A 301 17.56 15.70 -16.35
N THR A 302 18.27 15.08 -15.42
CA THR A 302 19.22 14.00 -15.69
C THR A 302 18.71 12.69 -15.11
N GLY A 303 19.00 11.57 -15.79
CA GLY A 303 18.61 10.24 -15.35
C GLY A 303 17.54 9.60 -16.24
N GLU A 304 16.66 8.84 -15.62
CA GLU A 304 15.57 8.11 -16.30
C GLU A 304 14.44 9.04 -16.76
N ARG A 305 13.82 8.71 -17.91
CA ARG A 305 12.71 9.48 -18.47
C ARG A 305 11.48 9.39 -17.57
N ALA A 306 10.88 10.52 -17.25
CA ALA A 306 9.64 10.57 -16.50
C ALA A 306 8.45 10.22 -17.40
N THR A 307 7.63 9.28 -16.96
CA THR A 307 6.35 8.94 -17.58
C THR A 307 5.22 9.60 -16.79
N VAL A 308 4.31 10.28 -17.50
CA VAL A 308 3.19 11.00 -16.91
C VAL A 308 1.88 10.48 -17.49
N ASN A 309 0.95 10.14 -16.59
CA ASN A 309 -0.39 9.70 -16.93
C ASN A 309 -1.41 10.84 -16.72
N LEU A 310 -2.16 11.17 -17.77
CA LEU A 310 -3.28 12.10 -17.76
C LEU A 310 -4.56 11.40 -18.17
N ALA A 311 -5.69 11.76 -17.58
CA ALA A 311 -6.98 11.29 -18.03
C ALA A 311 -7.90 12.49 -18.31
N PHE A 312 -8.38 12.56 -19.55
CA PHE A 312 -9.34 13.58 -19.97
C PHE A 312 -10.71 12.96 -20.06
N THR A 313 -11.71 13.59 -19.42
CA THR A 313 -13.10 13.17 -19.55
C THR A 313 -13.79 14.13 -20.50
N ILE A 314 -14.14 13.64 -21.70
CA ILE A 314 -14.93 14.39 -22.67
C ILE A 314 -16.40 13.96 -22.48
N GLY A 315 -17.26 14.88 -22.07
CA GLY A 315 -18.67 14.59 -21.88
C GLY A 315 -19.53 15.85 -21.89
N LYS A 316 -20.76 15.71 -22.40
CA LYS A 316 -21.82 16.71 -22.22
C LYS A 316 -22.28 16.62 -20.77
N LYS A 317 -22.07 17.68 -19.99
CA LYS A 317 -22.58 17.77 -18.61
C LYS A 317 -24.11 17.71 -18.67
N ARG A 318 -24.72 16.68 -18.09
CA ARG A 318 -26.17 16.62 -17.86
C ARG A 318 -26.52 17.33 -16.56
#